data_AF-A0A3Q9R0I2-F1
#
_entry.id   AF-A0A3Q9R0I2-F1
#
_cell.length_a   1.000
_cell.length_b   1.000
_cell.length_c   1.000
_cell.angle_alpha   90.00
_cell.angle_beta   90.00
_cell.angle_gamma   90.00
#
_symmetry.space_group_name_H-M   'P 1'
#
loop_
_entity.id
_entity.type
_entity.pdbx_description
1 polymer ?
#
loop_
_entity_poly.entity_id
_entity_poly.type
_entity_poly.pdbx_seq_one_letter_code
_entity_poly.pdbx_strand_id
1 'polypeptide(L)'
;MYRTYTDYINKTTLTVPGEFIDVKTGDTIAVSSKVREQIEYHADNQTLIHLVLSALTNYLQPRRMNVGTKEILNELSEIKQLLHQGSFTNIPLSKTTTAPKKMMFDLKDVDDILEEFGG
;
A
#
# COMPACT_ATOMS: atom_id res chain seq x y z
N MET A 1 13.05 31.03 -6.52
CA MET A 1 14.20 30.41 -7.22
C MET A 1 13.73 29.08 -7.81
N TYR A 2 14.02 28.78 -9.07
CA TYR A 2 13.67 27.49 -9.71
C TYR A 2 14.86 26.53 -9.64
N ARG A 3 14.60 25.22 -9.64
CA ARG A 3 15.63 24.17 -9.69
C ARG A 3 15.36 23.21 -10.83
N THR A 4 16.42 22.79 -11.51
CA THR A 4 16.38 21.85 -12.62
C THR A 4 17.05 20.55 -12.19
N TYR A 5 16.36 19.44 -12.44
CA TYR A 5 16.81 18.09 -12.15
C TYR A 5 16.89 17.31 -13.46
N THR A 6 17.98 16.58 -13.65
CA THR A 6 18.27 15.90 -14.92
C THR A 6 18.57 14.44 -14.67
N ASP A 7 17.80 13.58 -15.32
CA ASP A 7 18.09 12.16 -15.48
C ASP A 7 18.81 11.98 -16.83
N TYR A 8 20.11 11.70 -16.76
CA TYR A 8 20.96 11.59 -17.94
C TYR A 8 20.74 10.30 -18.73
N ILE A 9 20.26 9.22 -18.11
CA ILE A 9 20.03 7.94 -18.79
C ILE A 9 18.74 8.03 -19.60
N ASN A 10 17.65 8.45 -18.96
CA ASN A 10 16.35 8.55 -19.62
C ASN A 10 16.17 9.89 -20.33
N LYS A 11 17.22 10.72 -20.40
CA LYS A 11 17.24 12.06 -21.03
C LYS A 11 16.04 12.90 -20.61
N THR A 12 15.65 12.80 -19.33
CA THR A 12 14.49 13.48 -18.77
C THR A 12 14.97 14.65 -17.94
N THR A 13 14.43 15.85 -18.19
CA THR A 13 14.76 17.06 -17.43
C THR A 13 13.48 17.63 -16.83
N LEU A 14 13.50 17.85 -15.52
CA LEU A 14 12.38 18.41 -14.77
C LEU A 14 12.80 19.73 -14.12
N THR A 15 12.11 20.82 -14.45
CA THR A 15 12.32 22.12 -13.81
C THR A 15 11.15 22.42 -12.89
N VAL A 16 11.43 22.68 -11.63
CA VAL A 16 10.43 22.90 -10.58
C VAL A 16 10.61 24.31 -10.02
N PRO A 17 9.54 25.14 -9.98
CA PRO A 17 9.61 26.45 -9.37
C PRO A 17 9.71 26.35 -7.84
N GLY A 18 10.13 27.42 -7.19
CA GLY A 18 10.16 27.48 -5.72
C GLY A 18 8.76 27.48 -5.11
N GLU A 19 7.80 28.06 -5.84
CA GLU A 19 6.41 28.31 -5.46
C GLU A 19 5.51 28.06 -6.67
N PHE A 20 4.26 27.70 -6.44
CA PHE A 20 3.23 27.51 -7.46
C PHE A 20 1.92 28.12 -7.00
N ILE A 21 1.03 28.42 -7.95
CA ILE A 21 -0.28 28.97 -7.65
C ILE A 21 -1.28 27.82 -7.56
N ASP A 22 -2.00 27.70 -6.45
CA ASP A 22 -3.17 26.83 -6.38
C ASP A 22 -4.30 27.47 -7.18
N VAL A 23 -4.63 26.90 -8.34
CA VAL A 23 -5.67 27.40 -9.23
C VAL A 23 -7.07 27.44 -8.60
N LYS A 24 -7.30 26.70 -7.50
CA LYS A 24 -8.60 26.67 -6.81
C LYS A 24 -8.74 27.81 -5.81
N THR A 25 -7.67 28.15 -5.10
CA THR A 25 -7.71 29.17 -4.03
C THR A 25 -7.13 30.50 -4.49
N GLY A 26 -6.28 30.50 -5.52
CA GLY A 26 -5.50 31.65 -5.95
C GLY A 26 -4.25 31.91 -5.12
N ASP A 27 -3.97 31.07 -4.10
CA ASP A 27 -2.84 31.26 -3.20
C ASP A 27 -1.52 30.81 -3.83
N THR A 28 -0.44 31.51 -3.49
CA THR A 28 0.92 31.09 -3.82
C THR A 28 1.45 30.16 -2.73
N ILE A 29 1.73 28.92 -3.09
CA ILE A 29 2.17 27.87 -2.19
C ILE A 29 3.62 27.51 -2.50
N ALA A 30 4.45 27.49 -1.47
CA ALA A 30 5.82 27.01 -1.58
C ALA A 30 5.86 25.50 -1.85
N VAL A 31 6.70 25.08 -2.80
CA VAL A 31 6.95 23.65 -3.02
C VAL A 31 7.59 23.06 -1.77
N SER A 32 6.96 22.01 -1.23
CA SER A 32 7.41 21.39 0.02
C SER A 32 8.81 20.77 -0.13
N SER A 33 9.58 20.75 0.97
CA SER A 33 10.91 20.13 1.01
C SER A 33 10.83 18.65 0.63
N LYS A 34 9.82 17.94 1.13
CA LYS A 34 9.58 16.52 0.82
C LYS A 34 9.45 16.26 -0.69
N VAL A 35 8.74 17.13 -1.43
CA VAL A 35 8.63 16.98 -2.90
C VAL A 35 10.00 17.17 -3.56
N ARG A 36 10.81 18.12 -3.09
CA ARG A 36 12.16 18.35 -3.62
C ARG A 36 13.07 17.15 -3.36
N GLU A 37 13.06 16.60 -2.15
CA GLU A 37 13.84 15.41 -1.77
C GLU A 37 13.49 14.20 -2.64
N GLN A 38 12.20 13.98 -2.93
CA GLN A 38 11.78 12.89 -3.81
C GLN A 38 12.26 13.10 -5.24
N ILE A 39 12.17 14.31 -5.77
CA ILE A 39 12.64 14.63 -7.12
C ILE A 39 14.16 14.43 -7.22
N GLU A 40 14.92 14.86 -6.20
CA GLU A 40 16.36 14.67 -6.12
C GLU A 40 16.72 13.18 -6.08
N TYR A 41 16.07 12.40 -5.21
CA TYR A 41 16.23 10.95 -5.15
C TYR A 41 15.99 10.28 -6.51
N HIS A 42 14.92 10.66 -7.23
CA HIS A 42 14.62 10.06 -8.52
C HIS A 42 15.53 10.54 -9.66
N ALA A 43 16.10 11.74 -9.56
CA ALA A 43 17.12 12.22 -10.48
C ALA A 43 18.43 11.43 -10.31
N ASP A 44 18.88 11.23 -9.07
CA ASP A 44 20.09 10.49 -8.74
C ASP A 44 19.99 9.01 -9.13
N ASN A 45 18.82 8.40 -8.92
CA ASN A 45 18.55 7.01 -9.27
C ASN A 45 18.11 6.81 -10.72
N GLN A 46 18.11 7.85 -11.56
CA GLN A 46 17.74 7.74 -12.98
C GLN A 46 16.35 7.14 -13.19
N THR A 47 15.39 7.58 -12.36
CA THR A 47 13.99 7.14 -12.39
C THR A 47 13.03 8.33 -12.44
N LEU A 48 13.53 9.50 -12.89
CA LEU A 48 12.76 10.75 -12.90
C LEU A 48 11.53 10.65 -13.79
N ILE A 49 11.63 9.94 -14.92
CA ILE A 49 10.50 9.67 -15.81
C ILE A 49 9.39 8.85 -15.13
N HIS A 50 9.76 7.86 -14.30
CA HIS A 50 8.80 7.07 -13.55
C HIS A 50 8.04 7.92 -12.54
N LEU A 51 8.74 8.78 -11.80
CA LEU A 51 8.12 9.72 -10.87
C LEU A 51 7.06 10.59 -11.58
N VAL A 52 7.42 11.18 -12.73
CA VAL A 52 6.52 12.05 -13.49
C VAL A 52 5.31 11.28 -14.01
N LEU A 53 5.52 10.10 -14.62
CA LEU A 53 4.42 9.29 -15.16
C LEU A 53 3.50 8.78 -14.04
N SER A 54 4.05 8.33 -12.92
CA SER A 54 3.25 7.90 -11.76
C SER A 54 2.45 9.06 -11.16
N ALA A 55 3.05 10.25 -11.03
CA ALA A 55 2.36 11.44 -10.53
C ALA A 55 1.23 11.87 -11.47
N LEU A 56 1.47 11.90 -12.79
CA LEU A 56 0.45 12.21 -13.80
C LEU A 56 -0.67 11.17 -13.79
N THR A 57 -0.32 9.89 -13.69
CA THR A 57 -1.30 8.81 -13.63
C THR A 57 -2.20 8.97 -12.42
N ASN A 58 -1.63 9.24 -11.24
CA ASN A 58 -2.40 9.49 -10.01
C ASN A 58 -3.26 10.76 -10.09
N TYR A 59 -2.76 11.80 -10.75
CA TYR A 59 -3.50 13.05 -10.93
C TYR A 59 -4.68 12.92 -11.90
N LEU A 60 -4.49 12.20 -13.01
CA LEU A 60 -5.47 12.05 -14.09
C LEU A 60 -6.47 10.93 -13.81
N GLN A 61 -6.09 9.92 -13.02
CA GLN A 61 -7.05 8.92 -12.58
C GLN A 61 -8.05 9.60 -11.64
N PRO A 62 -9.36 9.51 -11.92
CA PRO A 62 -10.34 9.89 -10.93
C PRO A 62 -10.02 9.05 -9.70
N ARG A 63 -9.72 9.71 -8.57
CA ARG A 63 -9.69 9.03 -7.27
C ARG A 63 -11.02 8.32 -7.20
N ARG A 64 -11.02 7.00 -7.47
CA ARG A 64 -12.10 6.14 -7.02
C ARG A 64 -12.03 6.34 -5.52
N MET A 65 -12.89 7.21 -4.99
CA MET A 65 -13.13 7.25 -3.57
C MET A 65 -13.38 5.79 -3.24
N ASN A 66 -12.48 5.23 -2.45
CA ASN A 66 -12.46 3.85 -1.98
C ASN A 66 -13.67 3.64 -1.06
N VAL A 67 -14.88 3.87 -1.58
CA VAL A 67 -16.15 3.50 -0.97
C VAL A 67 -16.14 1.99 -0.82
N GLY A 68 -15.77 1.28 -1.89
CA GLY A 68 -15.61 -0.17 -1.87
C GLY A 68 -14.48 -0.69 -1.00
N THR A 69 -13.34 0.01 -0.82
CA THR A 69 -12.24 -0.55 0.01
C THR A 69 -12.55 -0.47 1.49
N LYS A 70 -13.28 0.56 1.95
CA LYS A 70 -13.79 0.58 3.34
C LYS A 70 -14.86 -0.47 3.56
N GLU A 71 -15.76 -0.67 2.60
CA GLU A 71 -16.78 -1.72 2.65
C GLU A 71 -16.13 -3.12 2.65
N ILE A 72 -15.19 -3.38 1.74
CA ILE A 72 -14.42 -4.64 1.70
C ILE A 72 -13.63 -4.85 2.99
N LEU A 73 -12.98 -3.83 3.55
CA LEU A 73 -12.27 -3.97 4.83
C LEU A 73 -13.22 -4.22 6.00
N ASN A 74 -14.44 -3.67 5.97
CA ASN A 74 -15.48 -3.94 6.96
C ASN A 74 -16.02 -5.37 6.81
N GLU A 75 -16.31 -5.83 5.59
CA GLU A 75 -16.75 -7.20 5.30
C GLU A 75 -15.68 -8.21 5.72
N LEU A 76 -14.40 -7.95 5.42
CA LEU A 76 -13.28 -8.78 5.87
C LEU A 76 -13.12 -8.78 7.41
N SER A 77 -13.41 -7.65 8.06
CA SER A 77 -13.44 -7.57 9.53
C SER A 77 -14.59 -8.37 10.13
N GLU A 78 -15.77 -8.35 9.52
CA GLU A 78 -16.91 -9.19 9.92
C GLU A 78 -16.60 -10.68 9.75
N ILE A 79 -16.02 -11.08 8.61
CA ILE A 79 -15.60 -12.46 8.36
C ILE A 79 -14.57 -12.90 9.43
N LYS A 80 -13.60 -12.04 9.76
CA LYS A 80 -12.64 -12.30 10.84
C LYS A 80 -13.34 -12.48 12.19
N GLN A 81 -14.33 -11.65 12.53
CA GLN A 81 -15.08 -11.81 13.77
C GLN A 81 -15.88 -13.10 13.81
N LEU A 82 -16.54 -13.48 12.72
CA LEU A 82 -17.28 -14.75 12.60
C LEU A 82 -16.36 -15.97 12.77
N LEU A 83 -15.18 -15.95 12.15
CA LEU A 83 -14.16 -17.00 12.30
C LEU A 83 -13.65 -17.10 13.75
N HIS A 84 -13.45 -15.97 14.44
CA HIS A 84 -13.03 -15.97 15.84
C HIS A 84 -14.15 -16.38 16.81
N GLN A 85 -15.40 -16.04 16.52
CA GLN A 85 -16.56 -16.44 17.33
C GLN A 85 -16.91 -17.93 17.17
N GLY A 86 -16.58 -18.54 16.02
CA GLY A 86 -16.72 -19.98 15.81
C GLY A 86 -15.71 -20.85 16.58
N SER A 87 -14.69 -20.28 17.22
CA SER A 87 -13.63 -21.03 17.91
C SER A 87 -13.86 -21.20 19.41
N PHE A 88 -14.97 -20.69 19.97
CA PHE A 88 -15.26 -20.82 21.40
C PHE A 88 -16.73 -21.19 21.66
N THR A 89 -17.17 -22.34 21.16
CA THR A 89 -18.34 -23.01 21.74
C THR A 89 -17.89 -23.90 22.89
N ASN A 90 -18.21 -23.43 24.09
CA ASN A 90 -18.10 -24.14 25.35
C ASN A 90 -18.71 -25.56 25.27
N ILE A 91 -17.91 -26.58 25.61
CA ILE A 91 -18.43 -27.90 25.99
C ILE A 91 -17.99 -28.13 27.44
N PRO A 92 -18.92 -28.11 28.43
CA PRO A 92 -18.68 -28.73 29.72
C PRO A 92 -19.19 -30.17 29.64
N LEU A 93 -18.30 -31.15 29.45
CA LEU A 93 -18.67 -32.55 29.69
C LEU A 93 -17.61 -33.29 30.48
N SER A 94 -18.04 -33.66 31.68
CA SER A 94 -17.38 -34.50 32.66
C SER A 94 -16.91 -35.84 32.07
N LYS A 95 -15.64 -36.18 32.36
CA LYS A 95 -15.03 -37.50 32.55
C LYS A 95 -15.65 -38.70 31.82
N THR A 96 -14.95 -39.20 30.78
CA THR A 96 -14.57 -40.62 30.63
C THR A 96 -13.54 -40.84 29.50
N THR A 97 -12.40 -41.41 29.89
CA THR A 97 -11.46 -42.30 29.18
C THR A 97 -11.48 -42.39 27.64
N THR A 98 -10.40 -41.91 26.99
CA THR A 98 -9.47 -42.63 26.08
C THR A 98 -8.73 -41.63 25.17
N ALA A 99 -7.39 -41.67 25.15
CA ALA A 99 -6.57 -41.07 24.08
C ALA A 99 -6.41 -42.10 22.94
N PRO A 100 -5.82 -41.81 21.75
CA PRO A 100 -5.24 -40.54 21.24
C PRO A 100 -5.57 -40.20 19.76
N LYS A 101 -5.48 -38.92 19.35
CA LYS A 101 -4.82 -38.54 18.06
C LYS A 101 -4.60 -37.03 17.98
N LYS A 102 -3.32 -36.66 18.10
CA LYS A 102 -2.81 -35.32 17.85
C LYS A 102 -2.64 -35.19 16.32
N MET A 103 -3.58 -34.54 15.63
CA MET A 103 -3.29 -34.02 14.29
C MET A 103 -2.55 -32.69 14.49
N MET A 104 -1.22 -32.79 14.57
CA MET A 104 -0.34 -31.64 14.31
C MET A 104 -0.51 -31.30 12.83
N PHE A 105 -1.15 -30.17 12.55
CA PHE A 105 -0.94 -29.52 11.26
C PHE A 105 0.50 -29.04 11.25
N ASP A 106 1.30 -29.57 10.33
CA ASP A 106 2.70 -29.21 10.17
C ASP A 106 2.76 -27.84 9.49
N LEU A 107 3.46 -26.88 10.10
CA LEU A 107 3.54 -25.50 9.61
C LEU A 107 4.21 -25.39 8.23
N LYS A 108 4.88 -26.46 7.78
CA LYS A 108 5.43 -26.58 6.42
C LYS A 108 4.39 -26.61 5.32
N ASP A 109 3.24 -27.25 5.55
CA ASP A 109 2.15 -27.29 4.56
C ASP A 109 1.57 -25.88 4.32
N VAL A 110 1.74 -24.97 5.28
CA VAL A 110 1.31 -23.57 5.15
C VAL A 110 2.33 -22.74 4.37
N ASP A 111 3.63 -23.00 4.54
CA ASP A 111 4.69 -22.30 3.79
C ASP A 111 4.66 -22.66 2.29
N ASP A 112 4.45 -23.93 1.95
CA ASP A 112 4.38 -24.39 0.54
C ASP A 112 3.20 -23.76 -0.22
N ILE A 113 2.07 -23.54 0.46
CA ILE A 113 0.91 -22.85 -0.13
C ILE A 113 1.21 -21.36 -0.30
N LEU A 114 1.88 -20.71 0.66
CA LEU A 114 2.18 -19.29 0.58
C LEU A 114 3.22 -18.97 -0.50
N GLU A 115 4.14 -19.88 -0.79
CA GLU A 115 5.15 -19.74 -1.86
C GLU A 115 4.52 -19.85 -3.26
N GLU A 116 3.46 -20.67 -3.43
CA GLU A 116 2.73 -20.79 -4.70
C GLU A 116 1.92 -19.52 -5.08
N PHE A 117 1.56 -18.69 -4.10
CA PHE A 117 0.88 -17.40 -4.31
C PHE A 117 1.84 -16.20 -4.33
N GLY A 118 3.11 -16.39 -4.00
CA GLY A 118 4.07 -15.33 -3.70
C GLY A 118 5.27 -15.24 -4.64
N GLY A 119 5.11 -15.68 -5.90
CA GLY A 119 6.18 -15.68 -6.92
C GLY A 119 7.02 -14.41 -7.00
#